data_AF-A0A3E5GQ08-F1
#
_entry.id   AF-A0A3E5GQ08-F1
#
_cell.length_a   1.000
_cell.length_b   1.000
_cell.length_c   1.000
_cell.angle_alpha   90.00
_cell.angle_beta   90.00
_cell.angle_gamma   90.00
#
_symmetry.space_group_name_H-M   'P 1'
#
loop_
_entity.id
_entity.type
_entity.pdbx_description
1 polymer ?
#
loop_
_entity_poly.entity_id
_entity_poly.type
_entity_poly.pdbx_seq_one_letter_code
_entity_poly.pdbx_strand_id
1 'polypeptide(L)'
;MGRVETLILLKHDLGIHTNAHDEYLRFLLKSAKERISREGIKEEDTTEYTAIQIEYAAYLFRKRAGTDTAMPRFLRWDLNNLLISQKAKKEKTDDV
;
A
#
# COMPACT_ATOMS: atom_id res chain seq x y z
N MET A 1 -8.76 14.65 -1.83
CA MET A 1 -7.60 15.04 -2.68
C MET A 1 -7.87 14.41 -4.05
N GLY A 2 -7.79 15.13 -5.16
CA GLY A 2 -8.13 14.55 -6.48
C GLY A 2 -7.30 13.30 -6.74
N ARG A 3 -7.95 12.18 -7.08
CA ARG A 3 -7.35 10.85 -7.32
C ARG A 3 -5.95 10.99 -7.93
N VAL A 4 -4.91 10.98 -7.11
CA VAL A 4 -3.56 10.85 -7.65
C VAL A 4 -3.52 9.42 -8.16
N GLU A 5 -3.27 9.24 -9.46
CA GLU A 5 -3.28 7.92 -10.06
C GLU A 5 -2.18 7.09 -9.40
N THR A 6 -2.57 6.17 -8.51
CA THR A 6 -1.65 5.29 -7.77
C THR A 6 -0.71 4.53 -8.68
N LEU A 7 -1.11 4.30 -9.94
CA LEU A 7 -0.26 3.75 -10.99
C LEU A 7 0.91 4.68 -11.36
N ILE A 8 0.67 5.98 -11.51
CA ILE A 8 1.71 6.96 -11.84
C ILE A 8 2.73 7.03 -10.68
N LEU A 9 2.25 7.09 -9.43
CA LEU A 9 3.13 7.11 -8.27
C LEU A 9 3.94 5.81 -8.14
N LEU A 10 3.31 4.65 -8.36
CA LEU A 10 4.01 3.37 -8.35
C LEU A 10 5.07 3.27 -9.45
N LYS A 11 4.76 3.78 -10.64
CA LYS A 11 5.74 3.87 -11.74
C LYS A 11 6.94 4.72 -11.37
N HIS A 12 6.71 5.88 -10.76
CA HIS A 12 7.78 6.73 -10.27
C HIS A 12 8.62 6.05 -9.18
N ASP A 13 8.00 5.36 -8.21
CA ASP A 13 8.73 4.59 -7.18
C ASP A 13 9.65 3.52 -7.79
N LEU A 14 9.15 2.82 -8.82
CA LEU A 14 9.87 1.75 -9.49
C LEU A 14 10.87 2.25 -10.55
N GLY A 15 10.91 3.55 -10.85
CA GLY A 15 11.70 4.10 -11.95
C GLY A 15 11.26 3.63 -13.33
N ILE A 16 9.99 3.22 -13.49
CA ILE A 16 9.41 2.74 -14.75
C ILE A 16 8.75 3.91 -15.49
N HIS A 17 9.23 4.20 -16.69
CA HIS A 17 8.78 5.32 -17.51
C HIS A 17 7.93 4.88 -18.72
N THR A 18 7.71 3.58 -18.87
CA THR A 18 6.97 2.98 -19.98
C THR A 18 5.64 2.41 -19.51
N ASN A 19 4.77 2.06 -20.46
CA ASN A 19 3.45 1.48 -20.17
C ASN A 19 3.39 -0.05 -20.31
N ALA A 20 4.54 -0.70 -20.56
CA ALA A 20 4.61 -2.14 -20.85
C ALA A 20 4.16 -3.03 -19.68
N HIS A 21 4.10 -2.49 -18.47
CA HIS A 21 3.75 -3.24 -17.25
C HIS A 21 2.48 -2.73 -16.58
N ASP A 22 1.71 -1.83 -17.19
CA ASP A 22 0.59 -1.14 -16.54
C ASP A 22 -0.46 -2.08 -15.99
N GLU A 23 -0.85 -3.08 -16.78
CA GLU A 23 -1.82 -4.09 -16.36
C GLU A 23 -1.32 -4.86 -15.12
N TYR A 24 -0.05 -5.25 -15.13
CA TYR A 24 0.56 -5.95 -14.02
C TYR A 24 0.70 -5.05 -12.78
N LEU A 25 1.11 -3.79 -12.94
CA LEU A 25 1.20 -2.83 -11.84
C LEU A 25 -0.17 -2.54 -11.22
N ARG A 26 -1.23 -2.44 -12.04
CA ARG A 26 -2.61 -2.33 -11.55
C ARG A 26 -3.04 -3.56 -10.76
N PHE A 27 -2.68 -4.76 -11.24
CA PHE A 27 -2.90 -6.00 -10.50
C PHE A 27 -2.18 -5.99 -9.14
N LEU A 28 -0.93 -5.53 -9.08
CA LEU A 28 -0.18 -5.42 -7.84
C LEU A 28 -0.78 -4.41 -6.86
N LEU A 29 -1.26 -3.26 -7.34
CA LEU A 29 -1.98 -2.28 -6.51
C LEU A 29 -3.26 -2.87 -5.91
N LYS A 30 -4.01 -3.66 -6.69
CA LYS A 30 -5.19 -4.38 -6.20
C LYS A 30 -4.79 -5.44 -5.16
N SER A 31 -3.74 -6.22 -5.43
CA SER A 31 -3.24 -7.24 -4.51
C SER A 31 -2.74 -6.63 -3.20
N ALA A 32 -2.04 -5.50 -3.26
CA ALA A 32 -1.59 -4.72 -2.11
C ALA A 32 -2.77 -4.30 -1.25
N LYS A 33 -3.79 -3.68 -1.84
CA LYS A 33 -5.03 -3.30 -1.16
C LYS A 33 -5.70 -4.49 -0.45
N GLU A 34 -5.88 -5.60 -1.14
CA GLU A 34 -6.49 -6.80 -0.56
C GLU A 34 -5.65 -7.39 0.59
N ARG A 35 -4.32 -7.30 0.50
CA ARG A 35 -3.40 -7.73 1.57
C ARG A 35 -3.50 -6.83 2.79
N ILE A 36 -3.48 -5.51 2.59
CA ILE A 36 -3.68 -4.51 3.65
C ILE A 36 -5.02 -4.76 4.37
N SER A 37 -6.11 -4.97 3.62
CA SER A 37 -7.42 -5.26 4.21
C SER A 37 -7.46 -6.57 5.01
N ARG A 38 -6.72 -7.60 4.59
CA ARG A 38 -6.60 -8.86 5.37
C ARG A 38 -5.89 -8.66 6.71
N GLU A 39 -5.07 -7.63 6.86
CA GLU A 39 -4.46 -7.26 8.15
C GLU A 39 -5.42 -6.51 9.08
N GLY A 40 -6.66 -6.26 8.64
CA GLY A 40 -7.67 -5.55 9.41
C GLY A 40 -7.63 -4.03 9.23
N ILE A 41 -6.81 -3.52 8.31
CA ILE A 41 -6.74 -2.11 7.96
C ILE A 41 -7.86 -1.78 6.96
N LYS A 42 -8.70 -0.83 7.31
CA LYS A 42 -9.76 -0.32 6.44
C LYS A 42 -9.17 0.65 5.41
N GLU A 43 -9.75 0.65 4.21
CA GLU A 43 -9.43 1.65 3.20
C GLU A 43 -9.91 3.03 3.65
N GLU A 44 -9.03 4.02 3.53
CA GLU A 44 -9.31 5.42 3.84
C GLU A 44 -8.73 6.30 2.71
N ASP A 45 -9.40 7.40 2.38
CA ASP A 45 -8.88 8.41 1.44
C ASP A 45 -7.84 9.31 2.12
N THR A 46 -6.74 8.71 2.56
CA THR A 46 -5.61 9.39 3.19
C THR A 46 -4.32 9.17 2.40
N THR A 47 -3.43 10.17 2.46
CA THR A 47 -2.09 10.06 1.86
C THR A 47 -1.31 8.89 2.46
N GLU A 48 -1.47 8.64 3.76
CA GLU A 48 -0.83 7.52 4.47
C GLU A 48 -1.26 6.16 3.91
N TYR A 49 -2.57 5.90 3.80
CA TYR A 49 -3.06 4.65 3.21
C TYR A 49 -2.57 4.48 1.76
N THR A 50 -2.61 5.56 0.99
CA THR A 50 -2.17 5.57 -0.41
C THR A 50 -0.68 5.25 -0.54
N ALA A 51 0.16 5.83 0.31
CA ALA A 51 1.61 5.57 0.32
C ALA A 51 1.90 4.10 0.67
N ILE A 52 1.28 3.57 1.71
CA ILE A 52 1.44 2.17 2.12
C ILE A 52 1.01 1.22 1.00
N GLN A 53 -0.10 1.52 0.29
CA GLN A 53 -0.53 0.72 -0.85
C GLN A 53 0.53 0.69 -1.97
N ILE A 54 1.14 1.84 -2.27
CA ILE A 54 2.17 1.97 -3.30
C ILE A 54 3.43 1.19 -2.90
N GLU A 55 3.92 1.39 -1.68
CA GLU A 55 5.11 0.72 -1.15
C GLU A 55 4.94 -0.80 -1.12
N TYR A 56 3.74 -1.27 -0.73
CA TYR A 56 3.42 -2.69 -0.76
C TYR A 56 3.44 -3.22 -2.20
N ALA A 57 2.81 -2.53 -3.14
CA ALA A 57 2.81 -2.93 -4.55
C ALA A 57 4.24 -2.96 -5.13
N ALA A 58 5.08 -1.98 -4.77
CA ALA A 58 6.49 -1.94 -5.15
C ALA A 58 7.28 -3.11 -4.57
N TYR A 59 7.06 -3.44 -3.30
CA TYR A 59 7.63 -4.64 -2.67
C TYR A 59 7.23 -5.91 -3.44
N LEU A 60 5.95 -6.08 -3.78
CA LEU A 60 5.49 -7.25 -4.54
C LEU A 60 6.17 -7.36 -5.91
N PHE A 61 6.36 -6.22 -6.59
CA PHE A 61 7.07 -6.17 -7.85
C PHE A 61 8.53 -6.62 -7.69
N ARG A 62 9.26 -6.04 -6.72
CA ARG A 62 10.67 -6.34 -6.46
C ARG A 62 10.87 -7.79 -5.96
N LYS A 63 9.95 -8.29 -5.14
CA LYS A 63 9.94 -9.67 -4.62
C LYS A 63 9.93 -10.72 -5.73
N ARG A 64 9.28 -10.44 -6.87
CA ARG A 64 9.29 -11.35 -8.03
C ARG A 64 10.70 -11.48 -8.64
N ALA A 65 11.51 -10.42 -8.58
CA ALA A 65 12.83 -10.37 -9.23
C ALA A 65 14.00 -10.71 -8.28
N GLY A 66 13.78 -10.66 -6.97
CA GLY A 66 14.84 -10.81 -5.95
C GLY A 66 14.95 -12.21 -5.35
N THR A 67 16.13 -12.51 -4.79
CA THR A 67 16.38 -13.69 -3.94
C THR A 67 15.94 -13.47 -2.50
N ASP A 68 15.99 -12.22 -2.01
CA ASP A 68 15.43 -11.83 -0.73
C ASP A 68 13.97 -11.40 -0.92
N THR A 69 13.07 -12.18 -0.34
CA THR A 69 11.62 -12.07 -0.51
C THR A 69 10.91 -11.66 0.78
N ALA A 70 11.68 -11.30 1.82
CA ALA A 70 11.13 -10.78 3.05
C ALA A 70 10.48 -9.41 2.83
N MET A 71 9.39 -9.16 3.55
CA MET A 71 8.78 -7.82 3.57
C MET A 71 9.75 -6.84 4.23
N PRO A 72 9.97 -5.65 3.65
CA PRO A 72 10.77 -4.61 4.28
C PRO A 72 10.22 -4.23 5.66
N ARG A 73 11.12 -3.99 6.63
CA ARG A 73 10.72 -3.67 8.01
C ARG A 73 9.90 -2.38 8.11
N PHE A 74 10.22 -1.36 7.31
CA PHE A 74 9.48 -0.10 7.31
C PHE A 74 8.01 -0.33 6.93
N LEU A 75 7.75 -1.08 5.85
CA LEU A 75 6.39 -1.40 5.41
C LEU A 75 5.60 -2.13 6.50
N ARG A 76 6.24 -3.06 7.23
CA ARG A 76 5.60 -3.73 8.36
C ARG A 76 5.27 -2.77 9.49
N TRP A 77 6.14 -1.80 9.76
CA TRP A 77 5.93 -0.78 10.77
C TRP A 77 4.80 0.18 10.39
N ASP A 78 4.75 0.64 9.14
CA ASP A 78 3.69 1.54 8.66
C ASP A 78 2.31 0.88 8.68
N LEU A 79 2.22 -0.41 8.30
CA LEU A 79 0.99 -1.20 8.45
C LEU A 79 0.52 -1.24 9.92
N ASN A 80 1.43 -1.50 10.85
CA ASN A 80 1.10 -1.56 12.27
C ASN A 80 0.65 -0.19 12.81
N ASN A 81 1.34 0.89 12.45
CA ASN A 81 1.00 2.25 12.85
C ASN A 81 -0.41 2.63 12.37
N LEU A 82 -0.70 2.36 11.10
CA LEU A 82 -2.01 2.65 10.52
C LEU A 82 -3.11 1.82 11.20
N LEU A 83 -2.88 0.53 11.45
CA LEU A 83 -3.83 -0.33 12.15
C LEU A 83 -4.15 0.19 13.56
N ILE A 84 -3.12 0.58 14.32
CA ILE A 84 -3.28 1.14 15.67
C ILE A 84 -4.06 2.46 15.60
N SER A 85 -3.70 3.35 14.68
CA SER A 85 -4.38 4.63 14.45
C SER A 85 -5.87 4.43 14.16
N GLN A 86 -6.22 3.49 13.28
CA GLN A 86 -7.62 3.20 12.96
C GLN A 86 -8.41 2.64 14.13
N LYS A 87 -7.80 1.74 14.93
CA LYS A 87 -8.44 1.20 16.13
C LYS A 87 -8.67 2.27 17.20
N ALA A 88 -7.67 3.11 17.45
CA ALA A 88 -7.77 4.20 18.41
C ALA A 88 -8.83 5.25 18.02
N LYS A 89 -9.01 5.54 16.72
CA LYS A 89 -10.12 6.39 16.24
C LYS A 89 -11.48 5.75 16.47
N LYS A 90 -11.59 4.44 16.28
CA LYS A 90 -12.85 3.71 16.47
C LYS A 90 -13.29 3.72 17.94
N GLU A 91 -12.40 3.39 18.88
CA GLU A 91 -12.69 3.41 20.32
C GLU A 91 -13.25 4.77 20.78
N LYS A 92 -12.61 5.87 20.36
CA LYS A 92 -13.09 7.23 20.67
C LYS A 92 -14.49 7.56 20.14
N THR A 93 -14.95 6.87 19.10
CA THR A 93 -16.28 7.09 18.51
C THR A 93 -17.33 6.23 19.21
N ASP A 94 -16.93 5.08 19.77
CA ASP A 94 -17.82 4.17 20.50
C ASP A 94 -18.09 4.65 21.96
N ASP A 95 -17.28 5.60 22.46
CA ASP A 95 -17.38 6.20 23.81
C ASP A 95 -18.23 7.50 23.90
N VAL A 96 -18.88 7.92 22.80
CA VAL A 96 -19.74 9.13 22.71
C VAL A 96 -21.16 8.77 22.32
#